data_AF-A0A848FBD2-F1
#
_entry.id   AF-A0A848FBD2-F1
#
_cell.length_a   1.000
_cell.length_b   1.000
_cell.length_c   1.000
_cell.angle_alpha   90.00
_cell.angle_beta   90.00
_cell.angle_gamma   90.00
#
_symmetry.space_group_name_H-M   'P 1'
#
loop_
_entity.id
_entity.type
_entity.pdbx_description
1 polymer ?
#
loop_
_entity_poly.entity_id
_entity_poly.type
_entity_poly.pdbx_seq_one_letter_code
_entity_poly.pdbx_strand_id
1 'polypeptide(L)'
;MTTLSSTRCRTLAALVLVSGALGGCAQRGTPAAAPPEAATADTAWGRQLFQTHCARCHGEDARGTARAPDLLPRVAGMSEARFTEAVLRRYSWTIAATDAASPDAARQALLGGVLQPRPDPSTMPAWEHDLTVRSGVGQLYRYLDAEARRAQR
;
A
#
# COMPACT_ATOMS: atom_id res chain seq x y z
N MET A 1 -54.52 -31.75 -13.32
CA MET A 1 -54.68 -31.04 -14.60
C MET A 1 -53.32 -31.00 -15.28
N THR A 2 -53.18 -31.79 -16.33
CA THR A 2 -51.98 -32.06 -17.11
C THR A 2 -51.80 -31.05 -18.24
N THR A 3 -50.54 -30.84 -18.59
CA THR A 3 -49.93 -30.01 -19.65
C THR A 3 -50.47 -30.24 -21.07
N LEU A 4 -50.35 -29.24 -21.97
CA LEU A 4 -49.54 -29.23 -23.22
C LEU A 4 -50.09 -28.27 -24.31
N SER A 5 -49.16 -27.51 -24.93
CA SER A 5 -49.01 -27.24 -26.39
C SER A 5 -50.14 -26.42 -27.09
N SER A 6 -49.92 -25.52 -28.05
CA SER A 6 -48.94 -25.47 -29.14
C SER A 6 -49.01 -24.08 -29.81
N THR A 7 -47.86 -23.48 -30.07
CA THR A 7 -47.36 -23.11 -31.42
C THR A 7 -48.44 -23.00 -32.51
N ARG A 8 -48.74 -21.85 -33.11
CA ARG A 8 -48.05 -21.10 -34.20
C ARG A 8 -49.12 -20.07 -34.62
N CYS A 9 -48.83 -18.87 -35.08
CA CYS A 9 -48.45 -18.62 -36.46
C CYS A 9 -48.55 -17.09 -36.58
N ARG A 10 -47.42 -16.41 -36.69
CA ARG A 10 -47.13 -15.59 -37.87
C ARG A 10 -48.25 -14.64 -38.28
N THR A 11 -48.15 -13.37 -37.88
CA THR A 11 -48.40 -12.26 -38.81
C THR A 11 -47.67 -11.00 -38.34
N LEU A 12 -46.72 -10.57 -39.19
CA LEU A 12 -46.45 -9.18 -39.57
C LEU A 12 -45.84 -8.29 -38.47
N ALA A 13 -44.51 -8.21 -38.37
CA ALA A 13 -43.64 -7.35 -39.18
C ALA A 13 -43.86 -5.84 -38.94
N ALA A 14 -42.75 -5.19 -38.57
CA ALA A 14 -42.49 -3.74 -38.51
C ALA A 14 -42.92 -3.00 -37.23
N LEU A 15 -41.97 -2.77 -36.31
CA LEU A 15 -41.33 -1.45 -36.20
C LEU A 15 -40.10 -1.50 -35.27
N VAL A 16 -38.94 -1.22 -35.87
CA VAL A 16 -37.83 -0.43 -35.29
C VAL A 16 -37.14 -0.99 -34.04
N LEU A 17 -36.09 -1.75 -34.35
CA LEU A 17 -34.77 -1.77 -33.71
C LEU A 17 -34.43 -0.48 -32.94
N VAL A 18 -34.41 -0.55 -31.61
CA VAL A 18 -33.61 0.38 -30.78
C VAL A 18 -32.59 -0.47 -30.02
N SER A 19 -31.52 -0.79 -30.75
CA SER A 19 -30.31 -1.36 -30.19
C SER A 19 -29.77 -0.43 -29.10
N GLY A 20 -29.61 -0.95 -27.89
CA GLY A 20 -28.96 -0.27 -26.79
C GLY A 20 -27.51 0.05 -27.15
N ALA A 21 -27.27 1.30 -27.55
CA ALA A 21 -25.96 1.91 -27.71
C ALA A 21 -25.82 3.03 -26.68
N LEU A 22 -25.65 2.66 -25.40
CA LEU A 22 -25.03 3.56 -24.44
C LEU A 22 -23.52 3.42 -24.62
N GLY A 23 -22.97 4.39 -25.35
CA GLY A 23 -21.57 4.48 -25.73
C GLY A 23 -20.63 4.42 -24.54
N GLY A 24 -19.75 3.43 -24.56
CA GLY A 24 -18.52 3.45 -23.78
C GLY A 24 -17.64 4.60 -24.27
N CYS A 25 -17.44 5.59 -23.41
CA CYS A 25 -16.33 6.53 -23.59
C CYS A 25 -15.04 5.76 -23.32
N ALA A 26 -14.43 5.23 -24.39
CA ALA A 26 -13.07 4.74 -24.35
C ALA A 26 -12.11 5.92 -24.17
N GLN A 27 -11.92 6.34 -22.91
CA GLN A 27 -10.82 7.20 -22.51
C GLN A 27 -9.51 6.42 -22.73
N ARG A 28 -8.96 6.53 -23.94
CA ARG A 28 -7.54 6.25 -24.17
C ARG A 28 -6.76 7.33 -23.45
N GLY A 29 -6.46 7.09 -22.18
CA GLY A 29 -5.43 7.87 -21.49
C GLY A 29 -4.12 7.70 -22.27
N THR A 30 -3.60 8.77 -22.83
CA THR A 30 -2.19 8.84 -23.19
C THR A 30 -1.39 8.53 -21.92
N PRO A 31 -0.44 7.59 -21.92
CA PRO A 31 0.48 7.48 -20.79
C PRO A 31 1.22 8.82 -20.71
N ALA A 32 0.89 9.62 -19.69
CA ALA A 32 1.67 10.79 -19.36
C ALA A 32 3.10 10.28 -19.13
N ALA A 33 4.04 10.74 -19.97
CA ALA A 33 5.45 10.53 -19.71
C ALA A 33 5.72 11.01 -18.29
N ALA A 34 6.22 10.11 -17.45
CA ALA A 34 6.56 10.43 -16.07
C ALA A 34 7.50 11.65 -16.10
N PRO A 35 7.21 12.71 -15.33
CA PRO A 35 8.13 13.84 -15.24
C PRO A 35 9.52 13.34 -14.79
N PRO A 36 10.61 14.00 -15.22
CA PRO A 36 11.95 13.65 -14.79
C PRO A 36 11.97 13.54 -13.27
N GLU A 37 12.69 12.55 -12.75
CA GLU A 37 12.78 12.11 -11.34
C GLU A 37 13.38 13.19 -10.41
N ALA A 38 12.85 14.41 -10.47
CA ALA A 38 13.03 15.49 -9.53
C ALA A 38 12.18 15.17 -8.32
N ALA A 39 12.75 15.34 -7.13
CA ALA A 39 12.11 15.02 -5.88
C ALA A 39 10.70 15.66 -5.82
N THR A 40 9.66 14.85 -6.00
CA THR A 40 8.29 15.25 -5.70
C THR A 40 8.23 15.64 -4.21
N ALA A 41 7.29 16.51 -3.83
CA ALA A 41 7.10 16.88 -2.43
C ALA A 41 7.02 15.65 -1.50
N ASP A 42 6.44 14.55 -1.99
CA ASP A 42 6.41 13.25 -1.31
C ASP A 42 7.82 12.68 -1.06
N THR A 43 8.69 12.64 -2.06
CA THR A 43 10.06 12.12 -1.87
C THR A 43 10.93 13.04 -1.01
N ALA A 44 10.71 14.36 -1.06
CA ALA A 44 11.37 15.32 -0.17
C ALA A 44 10.96 15.10 1.30
N TRP A 45 9.67 14.90 1.55
CA TRP A 45 9.16 14.56 2.89
C TRP A 45 9.68 13.20 3.37
N GLY A 46 9.66 12.18 2.50
CA GLY A 46 10.23 10.87 2.79
C GLY A 46 11.71 10.92 3.16
N ARG A 47 12.48 11.78 2.47
CA ARG A 47 13.88 12.05 2.81
C ARG A 47 14.01 12.68 4.19
N GLN A 48 13.20 13.69 4.52
CA GLN A 48 13.24 14.32 5.84
C GLN A 48 12.96 13.31 6.96
N LEU A 49 11.93 12.47 6.79
CA LEU A 49 11.63 11.38 7.72
C LEU A 49 12.81 10.44 7.89
N PHE A 50 13.40 10.00 6.77
CA PHE A 50 14.56 9.12 6.80
C PHE A 50 15.75 9.74 7.55
N GLN A 51 16.09 11.00 7.26
CA GLN A 51 17.20 11.69 7.92
C GLN A 51 16.96 11.86 9.42
N THR A 52 15.72 12.11 9.82
CA THR A 52 15.35 12.35 11.23
C THR A 52 15.40 11.05 12.05
N HIS A 53 14.93 9.93 11.50
CA HIS A 53 14.66 8.72 12.27
C HIS A 53 15.53 7.51 11.90
N CYS A 54 16.07 7.45 10.68
CA CYS A 54 16.68 6.23 10.15
C CYS A 54 18.18 6.36 9.87
N ALA A 55 18.60 7.53 9.37
CA ALA A 55 19.96 7.76 8.87
C ALA A 55 21.06 7.52 9.91
N ARG A 56 20.78 7.76 11.21
CA ARG A 56 21.73 7.53 12.30
C ARG A 56 22.28 6.09 12.32
N CYS A 57 21.46 5.12 11.93
CA CYS A 57 21.83 3.70 11.90
C CYS A 57 22.08 3.20 10.48
N HIS A 58 21.23 3.59 9.52
CA HIS A 58 21.28 3.11 8.14
C HIS A 58 22.14 3.96 7.20
N GLY A 59 22.84 4.98 7.72
CA GLY A 59 23.65 5.89 6.91
C GLY A 59 22.81 7.00 6.27
N GLU A 60 23.45 8.14 5.98
CA GLU A 60 22.77 9.31 5.39
C GLU A 60 22.22 9.04 3.98
N ASP A 61 22.80 8.08 3.28
CA ASP A 61 22.43 7.65 1.92
C ASP A 61 21.72 6.28 1.89
N ALA A 62 21.30 5.78 3.05
CA ALA A 62 20.64 4.48 3.23
C ALA A 62 21.48 3.25 2.83
N ARG A 63 22.80 3.41 2.60
CA ARG A 63 23.73 2.32 2.24
C ARG A 63 24.20 1.46 3.42
N GLY A 64 23.70 1.75 4.61
CA GLY A 64 24.03 1.02 5.83
C GLY A 64 25.32 1.52 6.49
N THR A 65 25.54 1.00 7.69
CA THR A 65 26.75 1.23 8.49
C THR A 65 27.14 -0.08 9.19
N ALA A 66 28.19 -0.06 10.00
CA ALA A 66 28.48 -1.18 10.91
C ALA A 66 27.32 -1.49 11.89
N ARG A 67 26.41 -0.54 12.12
CA ARG A 67 25.28 -0.67 13.06
C ARG A 67 24.00 -1.23 12.42
N ALA A 68 23.78 -1.03 11.13
CA ALA A 68 22.56 -1.47 10.45
C ALA A 68 22.79 -1.67 8.95
N PRO A 69 22.03 -2.56 8.28
CA PRO A 69 22.29 -2.94 6.89
C PRO A 69 21.94 -1.85 5.88
N ASP A 70 22.48 -2.04 4.67
CA ASP A 70 22.03 -1.35 3.46
C ASP A 70 20.54 -1.65 3.19
N LEU A 71 19.77 -0.58 3.00
CA LEU A 71 18.34 -0.66 2.73
C LEU A 71 18.04 -0.67 1.22
N LEU A 72 18.93 -0.14 0.39
CA LEU A 72 18.69 0.00 -1.06
C LEU A 72 18.44 -1.36 -1.75
N PRO A 73 19.26 -2.42 -1.56
CA PRO A 73 18.99 -3.71 -2.17
C PRO A 73 17.77 -4.42 -1.55
N ARG A 74 17.37 -4.04 -0.33
CA ARG A 74 16.19 -4.61 0.33
C ARG A 74 14.89 -4.01 -0.21
N VAL A 75 14.89 -2.70 -0.48
CA VAL A 75 13.73 -1.98 -1.01
C VAL A 75 13.61 -2.15 -2.53
N ALA A 76 14.73 -2.36 -3.22
CA ALA A 76 14.75 -2.63 -4.66
C ALA A 76 13.75 -3.73 -5.05
N GLY A 77 12.75 -3.37 -5.87
CA GLY A 77 11.73 -4.30 -6.37
C GLY A 77 10.60 -4.63 -5.39
N MET A 78 10.55 -4.03 -4.19
CA MET A 78 9.35 -4.06 -3.36
C MET A 78 8.24 -3.19 -3.95
N SER A 79 6.98 -3.51 -3.65
CA SER A 79 5.87 -2.57 -3.84
C SER A 79 5.68 -1.71 -2.59
N GLU A 80 5.07 -0.52 -2.76
CA GLU A 80 4.74 0.38 -1.64
C GLU A 80 3.91 -0.32 -0.55
N ALA A 81 2.93 -1.13 -0.96
CA ALA A 81 2.10 -1.90 -0.05
C ALA A 81 2.91 -2.93 0.73
N ARG A 82 3.80 -3.69 0.06
CA ARG A 82 4.66 -4.69 0.71
C ARG A 82 5.63 -4.03 1.69
N PHE A 83 6.19 -2.87 1.33
CA PHE A 83 7.05 -2.10 2.22
C PHE A 83 6.29 -1.61 3.45
N THR A 84 5.13 -0.99 3.25
CA THR A 84 4.28 -0.48 4.34
C THR A 84 3.90 -1.60 5.29
N GLU A 85 3.47 -2.74 4.75
CA GLU A 85 3.12 -3.92 5.53
C GLU A 85 4.34 -4.50 6.29
N ALA A 86 5.52 -4.54 5.68
CA ALA A 86 6.75 -4.98 6.35
C ALA A 86 7.14 -4.06 7.51
N VAL A 87 7.06 -2.75 7.32
CA VAL A 87 7.32 -1.73 8.34
C VAL A 87 6.29 -1.87 9.47
N LEU A 88 5.00 -1.80 9.16
CA LEU A 88 3.94 -1.84 10.18
C LEU A 88 3.93 -3.15 10.99
N ARG A 89 4.26 -4.30 10.38
CA ARG A 89 4.41 -5.57 11.11
C ARG A 89 5.65 -5.61 11.99
N ARG A 90 6.78 -5.06 11.54
CA ARG A 90 8.05 -5.08 12.28
C ARG A 90 8.02 -4.13 13.48
N TYR A 91 7.30 -3.03 13.34
CA TYR A 91 7.02 -2.05 14.39
C TYR A 91 5.73 -2.33 15.13
N SER A 92 5.23 -3.59 15.06
CA SER A 92 3.88 -4.06 15.43
C SER A 92 3.11 -3.11 16.32
N TRP A 93 2.57 -2.11 15.64
CA TRP A 93 1.56 -1.20 16.12
C TRP A 93 0.32 -2.06 16.41
N THR A 94 -0.33 -1.87 17.56
CA THR A 94 -1.65 -2.45 17.85
C THR A 94 -2.68 -2.02 16.77
N ILE A 95 -2.81 -2.81 15.71
CA ILE A 95 -4.02 -2.86 14.86
C ILE A 95 -4.74 -4.14 15.25
N ALA A 96 -5.77 -4.02 16.08
CA ALA A 96 -6.72 -5.11 16.32
C ALA A 96 -8.09 -4.51 16.65
N ALA A 97 -8.79 -4.02 15.64
CA ALA A 97 -10.22 -3.73 15.75
C ALA A 97 -10.95 -3.75 14.41
N THR A 98 -10.32 -3.27 13.33
CA THR A 98 -11.03 -3.04 12.05
C THR A 98 -11.26 -4.30 11.23
N ASP A 99 -10.49 -5.36 11.46
CA ASP A 99 -10.61 -6.64 10.74
C ASP A 99 -11.26 -7.73 11.60
N ALA A 100 -11.72 -7.38 12.80
CA ALA A 100 -12.35 -8.34 13.69
C ALA A 100 -13.70 -8.77 13.11
N ALA A 101 -13.88 -10.08 12.96
CA ALA A 101 -15.13 -10.66 12.45
C ALA A 101 -16.37 -10.27 13.29
N SER A 102 -16.17 -9.82 14.54
CA SER A 102 -17.23 -9.28 15.39
C SER A 102 -16.68 -8.30 16.46
N PRO A 103 -17.54 -7.46 17.05
CA PRO A 103 -17.16 -6.59 18.17
C PRO A 103 -16.61 -7.35 19.39
N ASP A 104 -17.10 -8.57 19.65
CA ASP A 104 -16.59 -9.41 20.73
C ASP A 104 -15.21 -9.99 20.42
N ALA A 105 -14.94 -10.34 19.16
CA ALA A 105 -13.61 -10.76 18.73
C ALA A 105 -12.60 -9.60 18.87
N ALA A 106 -13.01 -8.37 18.55
CA ALA A 106 -12.19 -7.18 18.78
C ALA A 106 -11.91 -6.98 20.28
N ARG A 107 -12.94 -7.07 21.13
CA ARG A 107 -12.81 -6.90 22.58
C ARG A 107 -11.91 -7.97 23.20
N GLN A 108 -12.02 -9.23 22.79
CA GLN A 108 -11.17 -10.33 23.28
C GLN A 108 -9.71 -10.17 22.80
N ALA A 109 -9.49 -9.73 21.56
CA ALA A 109 -8.16 -9.45 21.03
C ALA A 109 -7.48 -8.29 21.76
N LEU A 110 -8.23 -7.22 22.07
CA LEU A 110 -7.76 -6.09 22.86
C LEU A 110 -7.38 -6.52 24.28
N LEU A 111 -8.21 -7.35 24.93
CA LEU A 111 -7.91 -7.88 26.27
C LEU A 111 -6.71 -8.84 26.28
N GLY A 112 -6.47 -9.58 25.19
CA GLY A 112 -5.31 -10.46 25.01
C GLY A 112 -4.01 -9.74 24.61
N GLY A 113 -4.10 -8.55 24.01
CA GLY A 113 -2.97 -7.75 23.53
C GLY A 113 -2.37 -6.81 24.57
N VAL A 114 -3.09 -6.52 25.66
CA VAL A 114 -2.65 -5.63 26.76
C VAL A 114 -1.52 -6.25 27.60
N LEU A 115 -1.17 -7.52 27.39
CA LEU A 115 -0.24 -8.28 28.22
C LEU A 115 0.90 -8.98 27.43
N GLN A 116 1.49 -8.34 26.42
CA GLN A 116 2.68 -8.89 25.75
C GLN A 116 3.79 -7.83 25.57
N PRO A 117 4.91 -7.95 26.29
CA PRO A 117 6.16 -7.29 25.91
C PRO A 117 7.13 -8.28 25.24
N ARG A 118 7.79 -7.87 24.15
CA ARG A 118 9.23 -8.16 23.97
C ARG A 118 9.91 -7.15 23.04
N PRO A 119 10.49 -6.06 23.58
CA PRO A 119 11.53 -5.33 22.85
C PRO A 119 12.77 -6.23 22.74
N ASP A 120 13.08 -6.66 21.53
CA ASP A 120 14.41 -7.15 21.20
C ASP A 120 15.30 -5.92 20.91
N PRO A 121 16.43 -5.73 21.62
CA PRO A 121 17.33 -4.57 21.44
C PRO A 121 18.00 -4.50 20.06
N SER A 122 17.84 -5.51 19.21
CA SER A 122 18.26 -5.51 17.79
C SER A 122 17.15 -5.06 16.82
N THR A 123 15.96 -4.72 17.32
CA THR A 123 14.87 -4.14 16.52
C THR A 123 15.08 -2.63 16.42
N MET A 124 14.88 -2.07 15.22
CA MET A 124 14.96 -0.62 14.98
C MET A 124 14.24 0.16 16.11
N PRO A 125 14.80 1.29 16.60
CA PRO A 125 14.26 1.97 17.76
C PRO A 125 12.78 2.29 17.54
N ALA A 126 12.00 2.14 18.61
CA ALA A 126 10.58 2.41 18.59
C ALA A 126 10.32 3.92 18.47
N TRP A 127 10.33 4.44 17.24
CA TRP A 127 9.64 5.69 16.87
C TRP A 127 8.10 5.52 16.91
N GLU A 128 7.64 4.50 17.64
CA GLU A 128 6.28 3.95 17.65
C GLU A 128 5.23 4.97 18.11
N HIS A 129 5.67 5.95 18.89
CA HIS A 129 4.82 7.02 19.41
C HIS A 129 4.83 8.27 18.52
N ASP A 130 5.66 8.30 17.47
CA ASP A 130 5.77 9.43 16.55
C ASP A 130 4.76 9.28 15.39
N LEU A 131 3.70 10.10 15.45
CA LEU A 131 2.64 10.12 14.44
C LEU A 131 3.14 10.53 13.05
N THR A 132 4.23 11.30 12.98
CA THR A 132 4.83 11.80 11.74
C THR A 132 5.43 10.66 10.93
N VAL A 133 6.07 9.69 11.58
CA VAL A 133 6.57 8.48 10.92
C VAL A 133 5.41 7.61 10.44
N ARG A 134 4.34 7.49 11.23
CA ARG A 134 3.18 6.65 10.92
C ARG A 134 2.40 7.10 9.70
N SER A 135 2.16 8.41 9.57
CA SER A 135 1.48 8.96 8.39
C SER A 135 2.39 9.06 7.17
N GLY A 136 3.70 9.01 7.39
CA GLY A 136 4.73 9.24 6.38
C GLY A 136 5.32 7.99 5.70
N VAL A 137 4.83 6.79 6.00
CA VAL A 137 5.43 5.52 5.53
C VAL A 137 5.46 5.42 3.99
N GLY A 138 4.42 5.90 3.31
CA GLY A 138 4.37 5.90 1.84
C GLY A 138 5.39 6.86 1.22
N GLN A 139 5.57 8.04 1.80
CA GLN A 139 6.58 9.00 1.36
C GLN A 139 8.00 8.47 1.61
N LEU A 140 8.22 7.83 2.77
CA LEU A 140 9.47 7.16 3.10
C LEU A 140 9.80 6.07 2.05
N TYR A 141 8.82 5.24 1.67
CA TYR A 141 9.00 4.25 0.61
C TYR A 141 9.44 4.91 -0.70
N ARG A 142 8.73 5.94 -1.17
CA ARG A 142 9.04 6.60 -2.46
C ARG A 142 10.45 7.18 -2.48
N TYR A 143 10.91 7.72 -1.36
CA TYR A 143 12.29 8.19 -1.22
C TYR A 143 13.29 7.04 -1.37
N LEU A 144 13.15 5.96 -0.59
CA LEU A 144 14.07 4.82 -0.62
C LEU A 144 14.06 4.08 -1.96
N ASP A 145 12.89 3.96 -2.58
CA ASP A 145 12.71 3.37 -3.91
C ASP A 145 13.42 4.19 -5.00
N ALA A 146 13.35 5.53 -4.92
CA ALA A 146 14.10 6.41 -5.82
C ALA A 146 15.62 6.32 -5.61
N GLU A 147 16.10 6.21 -4.36
CA GLU A 147 17.53 5.97 -4.08
C GLU A 147 18.00 4.59 -4.56
N ALA A 148 17.17 3.56 -4.38
CA ALA A 148 17.49 2.21 -4.84
C ALA A 148 17.62 2.16 -6.37
N ARG A 149 16.72 2.83 -7.10
CA ARG A 149 16.84 3.01 -8.56
C ARG A 149 18.09 3.79 -8.96
N ARG A 150 18.46 4.83 -8.21
CA ARG A 150 19.68 5.62 -8.45
C ARG A 150 20.94 4.77 -8.31
N ALA A 151 21.00 3.91 -7.30
CA ALA A 151 22.15 3.06 -7.03
C ALA A 151 22.37 1.94 -8.06
N GLN A 152 21.37 1.65 -8.90
CA GLN A 152 21.42 0.60 -9.93
C GLN A 152 21.84 1.13 -11.32
N ARG A 153 22.01 2.45 -11.47
CA ARG A 153 22.44 3.10 -12.72
C ARG A 153 23.94 3.30 -12.72
#